data_AF-A0A3C0QW84-F1
#
_entry.id   AF-A0A3C0QW84-F1
#
_cell.length_a   1.000
_cell.length_b   1.000
_cell.length_c   1.000
_cell.angle_alpha   90.00
_cell.angle_beta   90.00
_cell.angle_gamma   90.00
#
_symmetry.space_group_name_H-M   'P 1'
#
loop_
_entity.id
_entity.type
_entity.pdbx_description
1 polymer ?
#
loop_
_entity_poly.entity_id
_entity_poly.type
_entity_poly.pdbx_seq_one_letter_code
_entity_poly.pdbx_strand_id
1 'polypeptide(L)'
;MKRFTLLAFMAVLALNIWMPRMYAQQAVTDFLQGGVNDARLLAGAYLKPLGHGIGSSLNSGWFNTGRVHRTLGFNVTFSVSGSLIPEADRMFDMRNLAFENLQLRNQAQHMAPTIFGQMNTRPALHFTRNAPPANQPVTILEFASPNGFETPAVPMPMVRAGIGLPGGFEVFGRFLPEVTFENHTGSLWGAGLKYNLKQL
;
A
#
# COMPACT_ATOMS: atom_id res chain seq x y z
N MET A 1 25.04 13.92 -36.58
CA MET A 1 23.78 13.78 -35.80
C MET A 1 23.41 12.33 -35.48
N LYS A 2 23.44 11.38 -36.44
CA LYS A 2 23.02 9.96 -36.21
C LYS A 2 23.81 9.18 -35.13
N ARG A 3 25.08 9.52 -34.89
CA ARG A 3 25.94 8.84 -33.90
C ARG A 3 25.65 9.26 -32.46
N PHE A 4 25.22 10.51 -32.26
CA PHE A 4 24.88 11.06 -30.95
C PHE A 4 23.53 10.52 -30.46
N THR A 5 22.56 10.36 -31.37
CA THR A 5 21.28 9.70 -31.08
C THR A 5 21.44 8.22 -30.75
N LEU A 6 22.39 7.51 -31.37
CA LEU A 6 22.67 6.10 -31.08
C LEU A 6 23.30 5.91 -29.69
N LEU A 7 24.21 6.81 -29.31
CA LEU A 7 24.84 6.82 -27.98
C LEU A 7 23.83 7.18 -26.87
N ALA A 8 22.94 8.14 -27.12
CA ALA A 8 21.86 8.46 -26.19
C ALA A 8 20.88 7.29 -26.01
N PHE A 9 20.57 6.56 -27.09
CA PHE A 9 19.70 5.38 -27.05
C PHE A 9 20.34 4.21 -26.29
N MET A 10 21.65 3.98 -26.48
CA MET A 10 22.42 2.97 -25.75
C MET A 10 22.56 3.30 -24.25
N ALA A 11 22.70 4.59 -23.90
CA ALA A 11 22.76 5.02 -22.51
C ALA A 11 21.42 4.80 -21.78
N VAL A 12 20.29 5.03 -22.43
CA VAL A 12 18.95 4.75 -21.89
C VAL A 12 18.70 3.25 -21.73
N LEU A 13 19.24 2.42 -22.64
CA LEU A 13 19.19 0.95 -22.50
C LEU A 13 20.07 0.43 -21.36
N ALA A 14 21.26 1.00 -21.17
CA ALA A 14 22.19 0.60 -20.11
C ALA A 14 21.67 0.96 -18.69
N LEU A 15 20.90 2.04 -18.57
CA LEU A 15 20.26 2.46 -17.31
C LEU A 15 19.16 1.49 -16.82
N ASN A 16 18.61 0.64 -17.68
CA ASN A 16 17.61 -0.36 -17.28
C ASN A 16 18.21 -1.64 -16.66
N ILE A 17 19.54 -1.80 -16.68
CA ILE A 17 20.22 -3.03 -16.22
C ILE A 17 20.63 -2.91 -14.73
N TRP A 18 20.47 -1.74 -14.12
CA TRP A 18 20.84 -1.45 -12.73
C TRP A 18 19.64 -1.36 -11.78
N MET A 19 18.66 -2.26 -11.92
CA MET A 19 17.67 -2.45 -10.86
C MET A 19 18.28 -3.35 -9.78
N PRO A 20 18.42 -2.89 -8.51
CA PRO A 20 18.80 -3.79 -7.42
C PRO A 20 17.74 -4.89 -7.31
N ARG A 21 18.17 -6.14 -7.35
CA ARG A 21 17.30 -7.29 -7.10
C ARG A 21 16.85 -7.21 -5.63
N MET A 22 15.61 -6.78 -5.40
CA MET A 22 15.02 -6.70 -4.06
C MET A 22 15.02 -8.09 -3.40
N TYR A 23 15.58 -8.17 -2.18
CA TYR A 23 15.63 -9.36 -1.32
C TYR A 23 14.27 -9.80 -0.75
N ALA A 24 13.15 -9.42 -1.36
CA ALA A 24 11.80 -9.82 -0.94
C ALA A 24 11.45 -11.27 -1.32
N GLN A 25 12.27 -11.92 -2.16
CA GLN A 25 11.90 -13.16 -2.84
C GLN A 25 11.78 -14.37 -1.92
N GLN A 26 12.56 -14.48 -0.84
CA GLN A 26 12.54 -15.68 0.01
C GLN A 26 11.25 -15.80 0.84
N ALA A 27 10.84 -14.74 1.54
CA ALA A 27 9.59 -14.73 2.32
C ALA A 27 8.33 -14.82 1.44
N VAL A 28 8.41 -14.27 0.22
CA VAL A 28 7.37 -14.42 -0.79
C VAL A 28 7.28 -15.88 -1.25
N THR A 29 8.39 -16.61 -1.37
CA THR A 29 8.38 -17.99 -1.89
C THR A 29 7.63 -18.95 -0.96
N ASP A 30 7.78 -18.84 0.36
CA ASP A 30 7.04 -19.67 1.33
C ASP A 30 5.56 -19.30 1.42
N PHE A 31 5.24 -18.00 1.28
CA PHE A 31 3.86 -17.49 1.21
C PHE A 31 3.14 -17.94 -0.07
N LEU A 32 3.86 -18.09 -1.18
CA LEU A 32 3.31 -18.56 -2.46
C LEU A 32 3.11 -20.08 -2.50
N GLN A 33 3.72 -20.86 -1.59
CA GLN A 33 3.53 -22.32 -1.53
C GLN A 33 2.11 -22.73 -1.10
N GLY A 34 1.43 -21.88 -0.31
CA GLY A 34 -0.01 -22.01 -0.01
C GLY A 34 -0.93 -21.49 -1.12
N GLY A 35 -0.38 -21.05 -2.26
CA GLY A 35 -1.14 -20.49 -3.37
C GLY A 35 -1.16 -18.95 -3.35
N VAL A 36 -0.83 -18.35 -4.51
CA VAL A 36 -0.77 -16.89 -4.70
C VAL A 36 -2.11 -16.21 -4.39
N ASN A 37 -3.21 -16.90 -4.65
CA ASN A 37 -4.57 -16.39 -4.43
C ASN A 37 -4.87 -16.24 -2.93
N ASP A 38 -4.60 -17.27 -2.13
CA ASP A 38 -4.83 -17.24 -0.68
C ASP A 38 -3.97 -16.21 0.02
N ALA A 39 -2.72 -16.13 -0.41
CA ALA A 39 -1.77 -15.08 -0.07
C ALA A 39 -2.37 -13.68 -0.31
N ARG A 40 -2.91 -13.43 -1.51
CA ARG A 40 -3.54 -12.16 -1.88
C ARG A 40 -4.78 -11.87 -1.03
N LEU A 41 -5.62 -12.87 -0.75
CA LEU A 41 -6.82 -12.72 0.09
C LEU A 41 -6.45 -12.33 1.52
N LEU A 42 -5.48 -13.03 2.13
CA LEU A 42 -5.03 -12.76 3.48
C LEU A 42 -4.37 -11.38 3.59
N ALA A 43 -3.45 -11.06 2.68
CA ALA A 43 -2.81 -9.76 2.64
C ALA A 43 -3.82 -8.63 2.39
N GLY A 44 -4.79 -8.86 1.50
CA GLY A 44 -5.86 -7.92 1.20
C GLY A 44 -6.71 -7.61 2.43
N ALA A 45 -7.14 -8.63 3.18
CA ALA A 45 -7.91 -8.45 4.41
C ALA A 45 -7.09 -7.76 5.51
N TYR A 46 -5.83 -8.18 5.68
CA TYR A 46 -4.91 -7.63 6.68
C TYR A 46 -4.59 -6.14 6.44
N LEU A 47 -4.41 -5.73 5.18
CA LEU A 47 -4.06 -4.35 4.79
C LEU A 47 -5.26 -3.48 4.42
N LYS A 48 -6.48 -4.04 4.34
CA LYS A 48 -7.71 -3.30 3.99
C LYS A 48 -7.87 -1.97 4.74
N PRO A 49 -7.78 -1.92 6.09
CA PRO A 49 -7.95 -0.66 6.81
C PRO A 49 -6.83 0.35 6.51
N LEU A 50 -5.63 -0.09 6.13
CA LEU A 50 -4.54 0.82 5.73
C LEU A 50 -4.88 1.49 4.40
N GLY A 51 -5.39 0.71 3.45
CA GLY A 51 -5.88 1.25 2.18
C GLY A 51 -7.00 2.27 2.39
N HIS A 52 -7.98 1.96 3.24
CA HIS A 52 -9.06 2.90 3.59
C HIS A 52 -8.53 4.17 4.27
N GLY A 53 -7.65 4.04 5.28
CA GLY A 53 -7.09 5.16 6.01
C GLY A 53 -6.25 6.08 5.11
N ILE A 54 -5.38 5.51 4.27
CA ILE A 54 -4.60 6.29 3.29
C ILE A 54 -5.52 6.95 2.26
N GLY A 55 -6.47 6.20 1.70
CA GLY A 55 -7.40 6.73 0.70
C GLY A 55 -8.25 7.88 1.24
N SER A 56 -8.77 7.76 2.45
CA SER A 56 -9.54 8.80 3.14
C SER A 56 -8.69 10.05 3.41
N SER A 57 -7.50 9.87 3.98
CA SER A 57 -6.57 10.96 4.25
C SER A 57 -6.09 11.65 2.98
N LEU A 58 -5.85 10.91 1.90
CA LEU A 58 -5.43 11.48 0.62
C LEU A 58 -6.49 12.35 -0.04
N ASN A 59 -7.77 12.13 0.24
CA ASN A 59 -8.86 12.97 -0.26
C ASN A 59 -9.04 14.24 0.57
N SER A 60 -8.55 14.25 1.80
CA SER A 60 -8.57 15.43 2.66
C SER A 60 -7.55 16.48 2.19
N GLY A 61 -7.93 17.76 2.20
CA GLY A 61 -7.00 18.87 2.02
C GLY A 61 -6.51 19.17 0.59
N TRP A 62 -7.07 18.54 -0.46
CA TRP A 62 -6.63 18.78 -1.85
C TRP A 62 -6.76 20.23 -2.28
N PHE A 63 -7.87 20.92 -1.98
CA PHE A 63 -8.06 22.31 -2.36
C PHE A 63 -8.97 23.03 -1.36
N ASN A 64 -8.49 24.19 -0.88
CA ASN A 64 -9.32 25.13 -0.13
C ASN A 64 -9.87 26.26 -1.03
N THR A 65 -9.44 26.33 -2.29
CA THR A 65 -9.95 27.29 -3.29
C THR A 65 -9.82 26.74 -4.71
N GLY A 66 -10.83 27.02 -5.55
CA GLY A 66 -10.83 26.74 -6.98
C GLY A 66 -10.09 27.79 -7.83
N ARG A 67 -9.66 28.91 -7.23
CA ARG A 67 -8.92 29.96 -7.94
C ARG A 67 -7.49 29.53 -8.24
N VAL A 68 -7.04 29.69 -9.48
CA VAL A 68 -5.63 29.45 -9.86
C VAL A 68 -4.74 30.61 -9.43
N HIS A 69 -3.47 30.33 -9.19
CA HIS A 69 -2.48 31.37 -8.99
C HIS A 69 -2.29 32.19 -10.28
N ARG A 70 -1.92 33.47 -10.14
CA ARG A 70 -1.50 34.30 -11.28
C ARG A 70 -0.33 33.64 -12.00
N THR A 71 -0.11 33.99 -13.27
CA THR A 71 1.08 33.51 -14.01
C THR A 71 2.36 33.79 -13.20
N LEU A 72 3.17 32.75 -13.00
CA LEU A 72 4.37 32.72 -12.14
C LEU A 72 4.12 32.92 -10.63
N GLY A 73 2.87 33.07 -10.19
CA GLY A 73 2.50 33.00 -8.78
C GLY A 73 2.65 31.56 -8.29
N PHE A 74 3.35 31.37 -7.19
CA PHE A 74 3.58 30.06 -6.59
C PHE A 74 3.06 30.00 -5.16
N ASN A 75 2.84 28.79 -4.67
CA ASN A 75 2.55 28.53 -3.27
C ASN A 75 3.28 27.29 -2.78
N VAL A 76 3.59 27.27 -1.49
CA VAL A 76 4.03 26.08 -0.76
C VAL A 76 3.11 25.94 0.45
N THR A 77 2.59 24.74 0.68
CA THR A 77 1.67 24.44 1.78
C THR A 77 2.19 23.23 2.54
N PHE A 78 2.23 23.35 3.86
CA PHE A 78 2.43 22.23 4.76
C PHE A 78 1.08 21.88 5.39
N SER A 79 0.77 20.60 5.46
CA SER A 79 -0.48 20.10 6.03
C SER A 79 -0.21 18.85 6.84
N VAL A 80 -0.92 18.69 7.94
CA VAL A 80 -0.94 17.45 8.71
C VAL A 80 -2.38 16.97 8.71
N SER A 81 -2.59 15.77 8.18
CA SER A 81 -3.89 15.11 8.12
C SER A 81 -3.76 13.68 8.63
N GLY A 82 -4.87 12.99 8.82
CA GLY A 82 -4.88 11.60 9.19
C GLY A 82 -6.29 11.05 9.24
N SER A 83 -6.39 9.72 9.24
CA SER A 83 -7.67 9.02 9.35
C SER A 83 -7.66 8.15 10.59
N LEU A 84 -8.74 8.23 11.37
CA LEU A 84 -8.99 7.33 12.49
C LEU A 84 -9.45 5.97 11.95
N ILE A 85 -8.94 4.89 12.54
CA ILE A 85 -9.30 3.52 12.20
C ILE A 85 -10.37 3.04 13.18
N PRO A 86 -11.60 2.76 12.70
CA PRO A 86 -12.66 2.21 13.54
C PRO A 86 -12.24 0.87 14.18
N GLU A 87 -12.72 0.60 15.39
CA GLU A 87 -12.42 -0.66 16.09
C GLU A 87 -12.92 -1.89 15.30
N ALA A 88 -14.06 -1.76 14.62
CA ALA A 88 -14.61 -2.82 13.77
C ALA A 88 -13.69 -3.22 12.62
N ASP A 89 -12.83 -2.31 12.15
CA ASP A 89 -11.89 -2.54 11.07
C ASP A 89 -10.52 -3.03 11.57
N ARG A 90 -10.32 -3.16 12.89
CA ARG A 90 -9.06 -3.67 13.46
C ARG A 90 -8.95 -5.19 13.41
N MET A 91 -10.06 -5.89 13.26
CA MET A 91 -10.11 -7.35 13.15
C MET A 91 -10.85 -7.74 11.88
N PHE A 92 -10.56 -8.93 11.35
CA PHE A 92 -11.31 -9.51 10.25
C PHE A 92 -11.59 -10.99 10.50
N ASP A 93 -12.69 -11.47 9.92
CA ASP A 93 -13.07 -12.88 10.00
C ASP A 93 -12.46 -13.64 8.81
N MET A 94 -11.60 -14.62 9.11
CA MET A 94 -10.94 -15.44 8.10
C MET A 94 -11.91 -16.38 7.38
N ARG A 95 -13.08 -16.68 7.96
CA ARG A 95 -14.12 -17.50 7.30
C ARG A 95 -14.75 -16.78 6.12
N ASN A 96 -14.67 -15.44 6.08
CA ASN A 96 -15.15 -14.65 4.95
C ASN A 96 -14.17 -14.65 3.76
N LEU A 97 -12.99 -15.29 3.92
CA LEU A 97 -12.00 -15.42 2.87
C LEU A 97 -12.14 -16.81 2.23
N ALA A 98 -12.40 -16.83 0.92
CA ALA A 98 -12.53 -18.06 0.15
C ALA A 98 -11.14 -18.61 -0.22
N PHE A 99 -10.44 -19.17 0.77
CA PHE A 99 -9.16 -19.82 0.55
C PHE A 99 -9.31 -21.08 -0.31
N GLU A 100 -8.41 -21.25 -1.28
CA GLU A 100 -8.33 -22.41 -2.18
C GLU A 100 -7.56 -23.56 -1.52
N ASN A 101 -6.51 -23.26 -0.76
CA ASN A 101 -5.56 -24.24 -0.23
C ASN A 101 -5.39 -24.11 1.30
N LEU A 102 -5.33 -22.89 1.82
CA LEU A 102 -5.14 -22.62 3.25
C LEU A 102 -6.41 -22.95 4.03
N GLN A 103 -6.22 -23.57 5.19
CA GLN A 103 -7.30 -23.95 6.10
C GLN A 103 -7.00 -23.46 7.51
N LEU A 104 -8.04 -23.02 8.22
CA LEU A 104 -7.92 -22.71 9.65
C LEU A 104 -7.59 -23.98 10.43
N ARG A 105 -6.55 -23.92 11.26
CA ARG A 105 -6.15 -25.01 12.15
C ARG A 105 -7.24 -25.34 13.17
N ASN A 106 -7.93 -24.31 13.65
CA ASN A 106 -9.06 -24.41 14.58
C ASN A 106 -10.18 -23.49 14.09
N GLN A 107 -11.32 -24.06 13.66
CA GLN A 107 -12.44 -23.26 13.13
C GLN A 107 -13.09 -22.35 14.18
N ALA A 108 -12.91 -22.62 15.48
CA ALA A 108 -13.37 -21.73 16.55
C ALA A 108 -12.48 -20.48 16.69
N GLN A 109 -11.24 -20.53 16.20
CA GLN A 109 -10.31 -19.40 16.19
C GLN A 109 -10.21 -18.87 14.76
N HIS A 110 -11.14 -18.00 14.39
CA HIS A 110 -11.28 -17.48 13.03
C HIS A 110 -11.12 -15.96 12.92
N MET A 111 -11.11 -15.24 14.04
CA MET A 111 -10.88 -13.79 14.07
C MET A 111 -9.39 -13.49 14.10
N ALA A 112 -8.91 -12.74 13.12
CA ALA A 112 -7.51 -12.32 13.01
C ALA A 112 -7.39 -10.79 13.11
N PRO A 113 -6.27 -10.27 13.65
CA PRO A 113 -6.00 -8.84 13.63
C PRO A 113 -5.60 -8.38 12.23
N THR A 114 -6.05 -7.18 11.86
CA THR A 114 -5.49 -6.41 10.73
C THR A 114 -4.17 -5.75 11.14
N ILE A 115 -3.55 -5.01 10.23
CA ILE A 115 -2.35 -4.21 10.51
C ILE A 115 -2.51 -3.20 11.66
N PHE A 116 -3.74 -2.78 12.00
CA PHE A 116 -4.02 -1.88 13.13
C PHE A 116 -4.56 -2.59 14.38
N GLY A 117 -4.86 -3.88 14.29
CA GLY A 117 -5.28 -4.68 15.43
C GLY A 117 -4.10 -5.39 16.08
N GLN A 118 -4.25 -5.78 17.33
CA GLN A 118 -3.26 -6.64 18.00
C GLN A 118 -3.99 -7.76 18.74
N MET A 119 -3.42 -8.96 18.68
CA MET A 119 -3.98 -10.13 19.33
C MET A 119 -2.86 -11.07 19.79
N ASN A 120 -2.90 -11.46 21.07
CA ASN A 120 -1.89 -12.37 21.65
C ASN A 120 -2.02 -13.79 21.10
N THR A 121 -3.24 -14.33 21.06
CA THR A 121 -3.51 -15.67 20.54
C THR A 121 -4.17 -15.56 19.17
N ARG A 122 -3.35 -15.72 18.12
CA ARG A 122 -3.79 -15.52 16.73
C ARG A 122 -4.22 -16.85 16.09
N PRO A 123 -5.19 -16.82 15.16
CA PRO A 123 -5.58 -18.00 14.41
C PRO A 123 -4.41 -18.50 13.54
N ALA A 124 -4.24 -19.82 13.47
CA ALA A 124 -3.24 -20.45 12.62
C ALA A 124 -3.87 -20.97 11.33
N LEU A 125 -3.17 -20.77 10.21
CA LEU A 125 -3.47 -21.35 8.91
C LEU A 125 -2.51 -22.48 8.64
N HIS A 126 -3.00 -23.50 7.94
CA HIS A 126 -2.19 -24.62 7.50
C HIS A 126 -2.57 -25.06 6.09
N PHE A 127 -1.63 -25.69 5.39
CA PHE A 127 -1.83 -26.32 4.10
C PHE A 127 -1.48 -27.80 4.23
N THR A 128 -2.39 -28.67 3.78
CA THR A 128 -2.17 -30.12 3.75
C THR A 128 -2.10 -30.64 2.32
N ARG A 129 -1.27 -31.64 2.10
CA ARG A 129 -1.21 -32.38 0.84
C ARG A 129 -1.14 -33.87 1.15
N ASN A 130 -1.78 -34.68 0.32
CA ASN A 130 -1.68 -36.12 0.46
C ASN A 130 -0.29 -36.60 0.02
N ALA A 131 0.37 -37.38 0.89
CA ALA A 131 1.68 -37.95 0.60
C ALA A 131 1.61 -39.49 0.40
N PRO A 132 2.32 -40.05 -0.60
CA PRO A 132 2.50 -41.50 -0.71
C PRO A 132 3.28 -42.05 0.50
N PRO A 133 3.15 -43.35 0.85
CA PRO A 133 2.41 -44.41 0.16
C PRO A 133 0.93 -44.57 0.58
N ALA A 134 0.50 -43.92 1.67
CA ALA A 134 -0.85 -44.09 2.23
C ALA A 134 -1.87 -43.02 1.78
N ASN A 135 -1.46 -42.06 0.95
CA ASN A 135 -2.29 -40.92 0.51
C ASN A 135 -2.96 -40.18 1.68
N GLN A 136 -2.28 -40.11 2.82
CA GLN A 136 -2.76 -39.44 4.02
C GLN A 136 -2.42 -37.94 3.97
N PRO A 137 -3.29 -37.07 4.51
CA PRO A 137 -3.03 -35.63 4.55
C PRO A 137 -1.87 -35.34 5.51
N VAL A 138 -0.81 -34.73 4.98
CA VAL A 138 0.33 -34.25 5.76
C VAL A 138 0.35 -32.74 5.70
N THR A 139 0.52 -32.08 6.84
CA THR A 139 0.71 -30.63 6.92
C THR A 139 2.08 -30.26 6.34
N ILE A 140 2.07 -29.47 5.26
CA ILE A 140 3.29 -29.00 4.60
C ILE A 140 3.67 -27.60 5.09
N LEU A 141 2.69 -26.81 5.50
CA LEU A 141 2.89 -25.44 5.98
C LEU A 141 1.91 -25.19 7.12
N GLU A 142 2.37 -24.57 8.20
CA GLU A 142 1.54 -24.06 9.30
C GLU A 142 2.15 -22.76 9.81
N PHE A 143 1.32 -21.71 9.94
CA PHE A 143 1.75 -20.40 10.44
C PHE A 143 0.59 -19.66 11.10
N ALA A 144 0.90 -18.84 12.11
CA ALA A 144 -0.07 -17.92 12.71
C ALA A 144 -0.34 -16.73 11.78
N SER A 145 -1.59 -16.25 11.71
CA SER A 145 -1.93 -15.02 11.01
C SER A 145 -1.05 -13.86 11.51
N PRO A 146 -0.67 -12.88 10.68
CA PRO A 146 0.14 -11.73 11.12
C PRO A 146 -0.47 -11.00 12.32
N ASN A 147 0.37 -10.34 13.11
CA ASN A 147 -0.08 -9.42 14.16
C ASN A 147 0.04 -7.99 13.62
N GLY A 148 -0.78 -7.07 14.10
CA GLY A 148 -0.66 -5.65 13.76
C GLY A 148 0.00 -4.83 14.87
N PHE A 149 -0.09 -3.50 14.71
CA PHE A 149 0.67 -2.51 15.47
C PHE A 149 -0.12 -1.77 16.56
N GLU A 150 -1.39 -2.11 16.77
CA GLU A 150 -2.26 -1.47 17.77
C GLU A 150 -2.30 0.07 17.72
N THR A 151 -2.50 0.65 16.54
CA THR A 151 -2.58 2.11 16.41
C THR A 151 -3.96 2.58 15.95
N PRO A 152 -4.49 3.67 16.54
CA PRO A 152 -5.84 4.13 16.26
C PRO A 152 -5.95 4.99 15.00
N ALA A 153 -4.82 5.37 14.38
CA ALA A 153 -4.82 6.35 13.30
C ALA A 153 -3.61 6.20 12.38
N VAL A 154 -3.77 6.67 11.14
CA VAL A 154 -2.68 6.81 10.16
C VAL A 154 -2.37 8.29 9.97
N PRO A 155 -1.25 8.82 10.51
CA PRO A 155 -0.85 10.19 10.25
C PRO A 155 -0.32 10.34 8.82
N MET A 156 -0.66 11.46 8.19
CA MET A 156 -0.30 11.79 6.81
C MET A 156 0.10 13.26 6.69
N PRO A 157 1.33 13.62 7.11
CA PRO A 157 1.90 14.93 6.86
C PRO A 157 2.22 15.11 5.37
N MET A 158 1.89 16.25 4.77
CA MET A 158 2.17 16.49 3.36
C MET A 158 2.70 17.89 3.12
N VAL A 159 3.64 17.98 2.19
CA VAL A 159 4.11 19.21 1.55
C VAL A 159 3.48 19.29 0.17
N ARG A 160 2.92 20.44 -0.21
CA ARG A 160 2.40 20.71 -1.55
C ARG A 160 3.03 21.98 -2.10
N ALA A 161 3.39 21.97 -3.37
CA ALA A 161 3.84 23.15 -4.09
C ALA A 161 3.08 23.30 -5.41
N GLY A 162 2.76 24.52 -5.81
CA GLY A 162 2.07 24.81 -7.07
C GLY A 162 2.57 26.10 -7.71
N ILE A 163 2.40 26.19 -9.04
CA ILE A 163 2.73 27.37 -9.82
C ILE A 163 1.68 27.64 -10.90
N GLY A 164 1.24 28.90 -10.96
CA GLY A 164 0.32 29.39 -11.97
C GLY A 164 0.99 29.55 -13.33
N LEU A 165 0.31 29.09 -14.36
CA LEU A 165 0.72 29.15 -15.76
C LEU A 165 -0.10 30.22 -16.52
N PRO A 166 0.32 30.62 -17.73
CA PRO A 166 -0.52 31.43 -18.62
C PRO A 166 -1.85 30.74 -18.94
N GLY A 167 -2.86 31.53 -19.31
CA GLY A 167 -4.15 30.99 -19.76
C GLY A 167 -5.03 30.37 -18.67
N GLY A 168 -4.78 30.69 -17.40
CA GLY A 168 -5.65 30.23 -16.30
C GLY A 168 -5.39 28.79 -15.84
N PHE A 169 -4.22 28.24 -16.18
CA PHE A 169 -3.77 26.93 -15.73
C PHE A 169 -2.90 27.03 -14.48
N GLU A 170 -2.86 25.96 -13.70
CA GLU A 170 -1.93 25.79 -12.59
C GLU A 170 -1.51 24.32 -12.52
N VAL A 171 -0.20 24.10 -12.39
CA VAL A 171 0.36 22.77 -12.10
C VAL A 171 0.80 22.74 -10.64
N PHE A 172 0.61 21.60 -10.00
CA PHE A 172 0.99 21.43 -8.61
C PHE A 172 1.42 20.00 -8.32
N GLY A 173 2.25 19.84 -7.30
CA GLY A 173 2.72 18.56 -6.78
C GLY A 173 2.54 18.51 -5.28
N ARG A 174 2.36 17.30 -4.75
CA ARG A 174 2.34 17.02 -3.31
C ARG A 174 3.24 15.84 -2.98
N PHE A 175 3.79 15.87 -1.78
CA PHE A 175 4.76 14.92 -1.28
C PHE A 175 4.49 14.64 0.20
N LEU A 176 4.25 13.38 0.53
CA LEU A 176 4.34 12.83 1.88
C LEU A 176 5.82 12.48 2.09
N PRO A 177 6.54 13.17 2.99
CA PRO A 177 7.91 12.82 3.31
C PRO A 177 7.99 11.41 3.87
N GLU A 178 9.21 10.87 3.95
CA GLU A 178 9.41 9.57 4.58
C GLU A 178 8.90 9.59 6.02
N VAL A 179 7.86 8.82 6.27
CA VAL A 179 7.32 8.58 7.61
C VAL A 179 7.68 7.16 8.00
N THR A 180 8.36 7.02 9.14
CA THR A 180 8.64 5.71 9.73
C THR A 180 7.52 5.35 10.70
N PHE A 181 6.97 4.15 10.53
CA PHE A 181 5.93 3.59 11.35
C PHE A 181 6.30 2.15 11.70
N GLU A 182 6.57 1.89 12.99
CA GLU A 182 6.91 0.55 13.51
C GLU A 182 7.95 -0.20 12.65
N ASN A 183 9.05 0.49 12.33
CA ASN A 183 10.18 0.03 11.48
C ASN A 183 9.90 -0.08 9.97
N HIS A 184 8.75 0.42 9.51
CA HIS A 184 8.44 0.52 8.08
C HIS A 184 8.43 1.99 7.64
N THR A 185 9.18 2.30 6.59
CA THR A 185 9.22 3.65 6.01
C THR A 185 8.38 3.72 4.75
N GLY A 186 7.51 4.72 4.66
CA GLY A 186 6.71 5.00 3.48
C GLY A 186 6.83 6.46 3.05
N SER A 187 6.84 6.68 1.74
CA SER A 187 6.71 8.01 1.13
C SER A 187 5.70 7.95 -0.01
N LEU A 188 5.13 9.10 -0.35
CA LEU A 188 4.16 9.22 -1.44
C LEU A 188 4.36 10.54 -2.15
N TRP A 189 4.18 10.55 -3.46
CA TRP A 189 4.12 11.78 -4.23
C TRP A 189 2.91 11.77 -5.17
N GLY A 190 2.49 12.95 -5.60
CA GLY A 190 1.46 13.11 -6.62
C GLY A 190 1.57 14.45 -7.31
N ALA A 191 1.02 14.54 -8.51
CA ALA A 191 0.95 15.76 -9.29
C ALA A 191 -0.48 15.97 -9.81
N GLY A 192 -0.80 17.21 -10.17
CA GLY A 192 -2.08 17.54 -10.75
C GLY A 192 -2.06 18.84 -11.56
N LEU A 193 -3.13 19.01 -12.34
CA LEU A 193 -3.40 20.17 -13.17
C LEU A 193 -4.74 20.77 -12.76
N LYS A 194 -4.81 22.09 -12.73
CA LYS A 194 -6.00 22.86 -12.40
C LYS A 194 -6.25 23.91 -13.47
N TYR A 195 -7.51 24.14 -13.79
CA TYR A 195 -7.95 25.15 -14.75
C TYR A 195 -9.09 25.99 -14.18
N ASN A 196 -9.04 27.30 -14.37
CA ASN A 196 -10.04 28.23 -13.88
C ASN A 196 -11.16 28.47 -14.91
N LEU A 197 -12.34 27.87 -14.68
CA LEU A 197 -13.50 28.03 -15.56
C LEU A 197 -14.13 29.43 -15.55
N LYS A 198 -13.94 30.23 -14.49
CA LYS A 198 -14.47 31.61 -14.42
C LYS A 198 -13.75 32.62 -15.31
N GLN A 199 -12.80 32.15 -16.11
CA GLN A 199 -12.04 32.98 -17.04
C GLN A 199 -12.64 32.95 -18.47
N LEU A 200 -13.69 32.15 -18.68
CA LEU A 200 -14.63 32.23 -19.80
C LEU A 200 -15.62 33.37 -19.57
#